data_AF-A0A356DZP7-F1
#
_entry.id   AF-A0A356DZP7-F1
#
_cell.length_a   1.000
_cell.length_b   1.000
_cell.length_c   1.000
_cell.angle_alpha   90.00
_cell.angle_beta   90.00
_cell.angle_gamma   90.00
#
_symmetry.space_group_name_H-M   'P 1'
#
loop_
_entity.id
_entity.type
_entity.pdbx_description
1 polymer ?
#
loop_
_entity_poly.entity_id
_entity_poly.type
_entity_poly.pdbx_seq_one_letter_code
_entity_poly.pdbx_strand_id
1 'polypeptide(L)'
;MSDLYDYGSFTMPGEAGYEELTLQLAKKWGSDVIRDCDGTKLSEQLLSAGMDVYSTICIIREHNVFIHEHPEYQQQVFLESERVLATSSAVSIDLLSGYFAKQFSVNKNSTS
;
A
#
# COMPACT_ATOMS: atom_id res chain seq x y z
N MET A 1 -40.45 -2.09 11.19
CA MET A 1 -39.58 -0.92 11.46
C MET A 1 -38.15 -1.32 11.82
N SER A 2 -37.85 -2.61 12.05
CA SER A 2 -36.50 -3.15 12.30
C SER A 2 -35.64 -3.24 11.04
N ASP A 3 -36.23 -3.64 9.90
CA ASP A 3 -35.46 -4.09 8.73
C ASP A 3 -34.75 -2.96 7.95
N LEU A 4 -34.93 -1.70 8.34
CA LEU A 4 -34.29 -0.57 7.66
C LEU A 4 -32.81 -0.40 8.04
N TYR A 5 -32.36 -1.04 9.13
CA TYR A 5 -30.99 -0.91 9.66
C TYR A 5 -30.19 -2.23 9.64
N ASP A 6 -30.77 -3.30 9.10
CA ASP A 6 -30.16 -4.64 9.12
C ASP A 6 -29.31 -4.92 7.87
N TYR A 7 -29.31 -4.02 6.88
CA TYR A 7 -28.57 -4.15 5.62
C TYR A 7 -28.11 -2.78 5.10
N GLY A 8 -26.85 -2.70 4.67
CA GLY A 8 -26.25 -1.54 4.04
C GLY A 8 -25.31 -0.73 4.92
N SER A 9 -24.62 0.23 4.32
CA SER A 9 -23.62 1.09 5.00
C SER A 9 -22.50 0.29 5.68
N PHE A 10 -22.20 -0.90 5.16
CA PHE A 10 -21.19 -1.78 5.73
C PHE A 10 -20.39 -2.45 4.61
N THR A 11 -19.08 -2.22 4.61
CA THR A 11 -18.16 -2.80 3.63
C THR A 11 -17.39 -3.96 4.24
N MET A 12 -17.56 -5.14 3.66
CA MET A 12 -16.83 -6.35 4.04
C MET A 12 -15.49 -6.47 3.32
N PRO A 13 -14.38 -6.76 4.01
CA PRO A 13 -13.16 -7.21 3.33
C PRO A 13 -13.38 -8.61 2.75
N GLY A 14 -13.07 -8.79 1.47
CA GLY A 14 -13.02 -10.10 0.82
C GLY A 14 -11.61 -10.67 0.80
N GLU A 15 -11.49 -11.98 0.91
CA GLU A 15 -10.20 -12.69 0.85
C GLU A 15 -10.29 -13.90 -0.08
N ALA A 16 -9.36 -13.99 -1.03
CA ALA A 16 -9.27 -15.12 -1.96
C ALA A 16 -8.97 -16.43 -1.19
N GLY A 17 -9.73 -17.49 -1.46
CA GLY A 17 -9.67 -18.75 -0.72
C GLY A 17 -10.53 -18.80 0.55
N TYR A 18 -11.20 -17.71 0.91
CA TYR A 18 -12.16 -17.64 2.02
C TYR A 18 -13.51 -17.08 1.57
N GLU A 19 -13.91 -17.39 0.34
CA GLU A 19 -15.12 -16.87 -0.29
C GLU A 19 -16.37 -17.20 0.53
N GLU A 20 -16.50 -18.46 0.95
CA GLU A 20 -17.66 -18.92 1.71
C GLU A 20 -17.77 -18.18 3.05
N LEU A 21 -16.66 -18.07 3.79
CA LEU A 21 -16.63 -17.37 5.07
C LEU A 21 -16.93 -15.87 4.89
N THR A 22 -16.37 -15.25 3.87
CA THR A 22 -16.61 -13.85 3.52
C THR A 22 -18.10 -13.61 3.30
N LEU A 23 -18.78 -14.46 2.52
CA LEU A 23 -20.21 -14.33 2.25
C LEU A 23 -21.08 -14.62 3.48
N GLN A 24 -20.70 -15.59 4.32
CA GLN A 24 -21.39 -15.87 5.57
C GLN A 24 -21.34 -14.68 6.53
N LEU A 25 -20.17 -14.04 6.66
CA LEU A 25 -19.99 -12.85 7.49
C LEU A 25 -20.69 -11.62 6.90
N ALA A 26 -20.60 -11.43 5.57
CA ALA A 26 -21.31 -10.36 4.87
C ALA A 26 -22.82 -10.42 5.10
N LYS A 27 -23.40 -11.63 5.01
CA LYS A 27 -24.81 -11.84 5.32
C LYS A 27 -25.12 -11.57 6.79
N LYS A 28 -24.25 -12.01 7.71
CA LYS A 28 -24.45 -11.84 9.16
C LYS A 28 -24.39 -10.37 9.59
N TRP A 29 -23.56 -9.56 8.94
CA TRP A 29 -23.35 -8.16 9.29
C TRP A 29 -24.14 -7.18 8.41
N GLY A 30 -24.92 -7.68 7.46
CA GLY A 30 -25.74 -6.82 6.59
C GLY A 30 -24.90 -6.01 5.60
N SER A 31 -23.82 -6.59 5.07
CA SER A 31 -22.93 -5.91 4.12
C SER A 31 -23.58 -5.69 2.76
N ASP A 32 -23.44 -4.49 2.21
CA ASP A 32 -23.83 -4.12 0.85
C ASP A 32 -22.65 -4.04 -0.12
N VAL A 33 -21.44 -3.87 0.41
CA VAL A 33 -20.21 -3.75 -0.38
C VAL A 33 -19.18 -4.81 0.01
N ILE A 34 -18.48 -5.40 -0.96
CA ILE A 34 -17.23 -6.13 -0.75
C ILE A 34 -16.05 -5.27 -1.19
N ARG A 35 -15.00 -5.21 -0.36
CA ARG A 35 -13.72 -4.61 -0.69
C ARG A 35 -12.70 -5.68 -1.03
N ASP A 36 -12.13 -5.61 -2.23
CA ASP A 36 -11.02 -6.48 -2.69
C ASP A 36 -9.78 -6.27 -1.83
N CYS A 37 -9.04 -7.34 -1.53
CA CYS A 37 -7.75 -7.22 -0.86
C CYS A 37 -6.67 -6.71 -1.82
N ASP A 38 -5.73 -5.91 -1.28
CA ASP A 38 -4.69 -5.27 -2.07
C ASP A 38 -3.84 -6.32 -2.80
N GLY A 39 -3.78 -6.23 -4.14
CA GLY A 39 -2.95 -7.09 -4.98
C GLY A 39 -3.55 -8.46 -5.33
N THR A 40 -4.77 -8.77 -4.86
CA THR A 40 -5.51 -9.96 -5.31
C THR A 40 -6.63 -9.57 -6.27
N LYS A 41 -7.09 -10.52 -7.08
CA LYS A 41 -8.36 -10.38 -7.81
C LYS A 41 -9.42 -11.09 -6.99
N LEU A 42 -10.53 -10.41 -6.71
CA LEU A 42 -11.74 -11.07 -6.23
C LEU A 42 -12.11 -12.27 -7.12
N SER A 43 -12.51 -13.36 -6.49
CA SER A 43 -13.01 -14.54 -7.19
C SER A 43 -14.34 -14.24 -7.87
N GLU A 44 -14.66 -14.98 -8.93
CA GLU A 44 -15.95 -14.85 -9.63
C GLU A 44 -17.14 -15.05 -8.69
N GLN A 45 -16.98 -15.89 -7.65
CA GLN A 45 -18.00 -16.13 -6.64
C GLN A 45 -18.33 -14.88 -5.83
N LEU A 46 -17.33 -14.09 -5.43
CA LEU A 46 -17.53 -12.85 -4.69
C LEU A 46 -18.06 -11.73 -5.60
N LEU A 47 -17.57 -11.66 -6.85
CA LEU A 47 -18.09 -10.72 -7.85
C LEU A 47 -19.57 -10.98 -8.21
N SER A 48 -19.98 -12.24 -8.20
CA SER A 48 -21.35 -12.65 -8.51
C SER A 48 -22.30 -12.59 -7.31
N ALA A 49 -21.83 -12.12 -6.15
CA ALA A 49 -22.62 -12.09 -4.92
C ALA A 49 -23.70 -10.98 -4.89
N GLY A 50 -23.74 -10.12 -5.91
CA GLY A 50 -24.74 -9.04 -6.03
C GLY A 50 -24.50 -7.86 -5.09
N MET A 51 -23.30 -7.77 -4.49
CA MET A 51 -22.84 -6.63 -3.70
C MET A 51 -22.03 -5.67 -4.58
N ASP A 52 -21.99 -4.40 -4.20
CA ASP A 52 -21.08 -3.44 -4.81
C ASP A 52 -19.63 -3.84 -4.50
N VAL A 53 -18.72 -3.53 -5.41
CA VAL A 53 -17.30 -3.93 -5.29
C VAL A 53 -16.41 -2.71 -5.27
N TYR A 54 -15.62 -2.59 -4.21
CA TYR A 54 -14.55 -1.59 -4.11
C TYR A 54 -13.19 -2.26 -4.30
N SER A 55 -12.38 -1.69 -5.17
CA SER A 55 -11.00 -2.12 -5.40
C SER A 55 -10.05 -0.97 -5.13
N THR A 56 -8.96 -1.25 -4.42
CA THR A 56 -7.87 -0.27 -4.25
C THR A 56 -7.14 -0.10 -5.58
N ILE A 57 -6.84 1.14 -5.96
CA ILE A 57 -5.95 1.44 -7.09
C ILE A 57 -4.64 2.02 -6.55
N CYS A 58 -3.53 1.39 -6.89
CA CYS A 58 -2.18 1.75 -6.47
C CYS A 58 -1.47 2.62 -7.54
N ILE A 59 -1.81 3.90 -7.65
CA ILE A 59 -1.34 4.76 -8.77
C ILE A 59 0.20 4.89 -8.84
N ILE A 60 0.89 4.89 -7.71
CA ILE A 60 2.33 5.16 -7.62
C ILE A 60 3.19 3.94 -7.24
N ARG A 61 2.59 2.75 -7.11
CA ARG A 61 3.29 1.52 -6.65
C ARG A 61 2.75 0.28 -7.37
N GLU A 62 3.38 -0.88 -7.16
CA GLU A 62 3.07 -2.17 -7.82
C GLU A 62 3.45 -2.29 -9.31
N HIS A 63 4.12 -1.27 -9.88
CA HIS A 63 4.62 -1.27 -11.26
C HIS A 63 6.16 -1.36 -11.31
N ASN A 64 6.72 -2.45 -10.76
CA ASN A 64 8.17 -2.58 -10.63
C ASN A 64 8.91 -2.54 -11.97
N VAL A 65 8.41 -3.20 -13.01
CA VAL A 65 9.09 -3.18 -14.33
C VAL A 65 9.32 -1.75 -14.82
N PHE A 66 8.29 -0.91 -14.77
CA PHE A 66 8.36 0.49 -15.17
C PHE A 66 9.39 1.27 -14.33
N ILE A 67 9.39 1.12 -13.00
CA ILE A 67 10.32 1.89 -12.14
C ILE A 67 11.78 1.41 -12.26
N HIS A 68 12.01 0.15 -12.66
CA HIS A 68 13.36 -0.34 -12.95
C HIS A 68 13.87 0.21 -14.29
N GLU A 69 12.99 0.43 -15.27
CA GLU A 69 13.32 1.08 -16.56
C GLU A 69 13.47 2.60 -16.44
N HIS A 70 12.77 3.23 -15.49
CA HIS A 70 12.74 4.68 -15.27
C HIS A 70 13.06 5.09 -13.82
N PRO A 71 14.27 4.81 -13.30
CA PRO A 71 14.64 5.15 -11.93
C PRO A 71 14.60 6.67 -11.64
N GLU A 72 14.69 7.53 -12.65
CA GLU A 72 14.58 8.99 -12.53
C GLU A 72 13.22 9.48 -12.02
N TYR A 73 12.17 8.67 -12.13
CA TYR A 73 10.83 8.98 -11.64
C TYR A 73 10.57 8.49 -10.21
N GLN A 74 11.56 7.86 -9.57
CA GLN A 74 11.45 7.50 -8.17
C GLN A 74 11.25 8.73 -7.29
N GLN A 75 10.40 8.60 -6.27
CA GLN A 75 10.19 9.66 -5.30
C GLN A 75 11.50 9.99 -4.58
N GLN A 76 11.80 11.28 -4.44
CA GLN A 76 12.99 11.77 -3.76
C GLN A 76 12.60 12.55 -2.50
N VAL A 77 13.51 12.57 -1.52
CA VAL A 77 13.35 13.30 -0.27
C VAL A 77 14.71 13.80 0.20
N PHE A 78 14.76 15.02 0.75
CA PHE A 78 15.96 15.52 1.43
C PHE A 78 16.08 14.86 2.79
N LEU A 79 17.28 14.34 3.09
CA LEU A 79 17.61 13.71 4.36
C LEU A 79 18.73 14.52 5.04
N GLU A 80 18.75 14.49 6.37
CA GLU A 80 19.82 15.06 7.18
C GLU A 80 20.67 13.91 7.75
N SER A 81 21.99 13.98 7.62
CA SER A 81 22.89 13.01 8.27
C SER A 81 22.90 13.22 9.77
N GLU A 82 23.35 12.21 10.51
CA GLU A 82 23.67 12.40 11.93
C GLU A 82 24.76 13.48 12.11
N ARG A 83 24.74 14.15 13.27
CA ARG A 83 25.73 15.15 13.62
C ARG A 83 27.05 14.46 13.98
N VAL A 84 28.14 14.81 13.29
CA VAL A 84 29.48 14.26 13.54
C VAL A 84 30.39 15.32 14.16
N LEU A 85 31.03 14.98 15.29
CA LEU A 85 32.01 15.86 15.94
C LEU A 85 33.35 15.80 15.18
N ALA A 86 33.84 16.95 14.70
CA ALA A 86 35.18 17.06 14.14
C ALA A 86 36.24 17.12 15.25
N THR A 87 37.11 16.12 15.32
CA THR A 87 38.22 16.04 16.29
C THR A 87 39.58 16.39 15.68
N SER A 88 39.62 16.72 14.38
CA SER A 88 40.83 17.06 13.61
C SER A 88 40.52 18.06 12.50
N SER A 89 41.48 18.33 11.61
CA SER A 89 41.30 19.17 10.42
C SER A 89 40.41 18.56 9.34
N ALA A 90 40.05 17.28 9.45
CA ALA A 90 39.14 16.59 8.55
C ALA A 90 38.08 15.81 9.32
N VAL A 91 36.89 15.68 8.73
CA VAL A 91 35.77 14.88 9.24
C VAL A 91 35.11 14.12 8.09
N SER A 92 34.66 12.91 8.35
CA SER A 92 33.90 12.09 7.41
C SER A 92 32.46 12.01 7.89
N ILE A 93 31.51 12.17 6.97
CA ILE A 93 30.07 12.07 7.24
C ILE A 93 29.52 10.94 6.37
N ASP A 94 28.98 9.90 7.01
CA ASP A 94 28.24 8.85 6.31
C ASP A 94 26.79 9.32 6.10
N LEU A 95 26.42 9.57 4.84
CA LEU A 95 25.15 10.18 4.45
C LEU A 95 23.93 9.35 4.90
N LEU A 96 24.07 8.02 4.97
CA LEU A 96 22.96 7.12 5.29
C LEU A 96 23.14 6.42 6.65
N SER A 97 24.09 6.86 7.48
CA SER A 97 24.16 6.41 8.88
C SER A 97 22.83 6.63 9.58
N GLY A 98 22.30 5.59 10.22
CA GLY A 98 20.99 5.59 10.88
C GLY A 98 19.77 5.37 9.97
N TYR A 99 19.95 5.29 8.64
CA TYR A 99 18.88 5.06 7.69
C TYR A 99 18.77 3.60 7.23
N PHE A 100 17.57 3.18 6.83
CA PHE A 100 17.34 1.84 6.29
C PHE A 100 17.74 1.77 4.80
N ALA A 101 18.88 1.14 4.51
CA ALA A 101 19.46 1.09 3.16
C ALA A 101 18.62 0.34 2.10
N LYS A 102 17.55 -0.38 2.48
CA LYS A 102 16.59 -0.95 1.52
C LYS A 102 15.50 0.04 1.10
N GLN A 103 15.34 1.13 1.83
CA GLN A 103 14.35 2.16 1.56
C GLN A 103 14.96 3.39 0.89
N PHE A 104 16.20 3.73 1.24
CA PHE A 104 16.87 4.93 0.75
C PHE A 104 18.16 4.59 0.02
N SER A 105 18.42 5.36 -1.05
CA SER A 105 19.69 5.37 -1.77
C SER A 105 20.09 6.82 -2.04
N VAL A 106 21.39 7.09 -2.07
CA VAL A 106 21.91 8.43 -2.39
C VAL A 106 21.71 8.69 -3.88
N ASN A 107 20.97 9.75 -4.23
CA ASN A 107 20.92 10.24 -5.60
C ASN A 107 22.25 10.90 -5.97
N LYS A 108 23.04 10.25 -6.82
CA LYS A 108 24.36 10.74 -7.29
C LYS A 108 24.29 11.57 -8.57
N ASN A 109 23.11 11.65 -9.20
CA ASN A 109 22.92 12.26 -10.52
C ASN A 109 22.32 13.66 -10.43
N SER A 110 21.93 14.11 -9.24
CA SER A 110 21.47 15.48 -9.04
C SER A 110 22.69 16.41 -9.00
N THR A 111 22.98 17.05 -10.13
CA THR A 111 23.90 18.19 -10.19
C THR A 111 23.12 19.48 -9.93
N SER A 112 23.69 20.35 -9.10
CA SER A 112 23.24 21.73 -8.89
C SER A 112 23.42 22.60 -10.14
#